data_AF-A0A1M3NHZ9-F1
#
_entry.id   AF-A0A1M3NHZ9-F1
#
_cell.length_a   1.000
_cell.length_b   1.000
_cell.length_c   1.000
_cell.angle_alpha   90.00
_cell.angle_beta   90.00
_cell.angle_gamma   90.00
#
_symmetry.space_group_name_H-M   'P 1'
#
loop_
_entity.id
_entity.type
_entity.pdbx_description
1 polymer ?
#
loop_
_entity_poly.entity_id
_entity_poly.type
_entity_poly.pdbx_seq_one_letter_code
_entity_poly.pdbx_strand_id
1 'polypeptide(L)'
;MCALAVGCVHSPAPAETKPASPLPATSVASSTAPRPLLADGGTDDAAPKRVQPTVDLGLPPRPTEHELFGDRAPALGTPDLDALVAATKSPGILPRPPYCAAYTSRRASTREAISVTDALAQTNPAIRDAMLLALSATGPVRIAALRADFAPIECADAITDPELGPSTRGIGSELLVGLSVASKLARTSNPVAIDALKTALTGLRGYAWGLALVEAGLADLRAYDAGVTDRKTLGRDSILTAFAELARVGVLRDASVSKARARLAALLPAQRVDALDELLLPRWTPPAPEKNAERALANTPAYWFAADASTFKYINSYMPALAVGVPIRTCYKQGCADYARARLDLGRMYRRRLDFVEAAHAAKEAAGTTSGAGASQLLLALARDLAHGPRDAIDMMGRSGAAMGLDRTDALDALVAEGVPMSGMAAYDAAHLRSLSVPEDDTAPAYVEDVARRFEKSSQMLAEPEDRTRALERARQARAAAAARARDVAASTAARAH
;
A
#
# COMPACT_ATOMS: atom_id res chain seq x y z
N MET A 1 -15.30 60.51 -4.75
CA MET A 1 -14.68 61.47 -3.83
C MET A 1 -14.61 60.85 -2.45
N CYS A 2 -13.40 60.87 -1.88
CA CYS A 2 -12.94 60.70 -0.48
C CYS A 2 -13.78 59.84 0.49
N ALA A 3 -13.28 58.71 1.01
CA ALA A 3 -12.11 58.47 1.88
C ALA A 3 -12.48 58.48 3.37
N LEU A 4 -12.08 57.40 4.07
CA LEU A 4 -11.79 57.24 5.51
C LEU A 4 -11.78 55.71 5.78
N ALA A 5 -10.90 55.07 6.54
CA ALA A 5 -9.51 55.28 6.94
C ALA A 5 -9.05 53.90 7.45
N VAL A 6 -7.82 53.52 7.11
CA VAL A 6 -7.18 52.24 7.44
C VAL A 6 -6.60 52.31 8.85
N GLY A 7 -6.96 51.34 9.71
CA GLY A 7 -6.32 51.11 11.00
C GLY A 7 -5.27 50.01 10.89
N CYS A 8 -3.99 50.38 10.92
CA CYS A 8 -2.86 49.48 11.05
C CYS A 8 -2.68 49.04 12.51
N VAL A 9 -2.58 47.73 12.78
CA VAL A 9 -1.99 47.20 14.01
C VAL A 9 -0.71 46.46 13.64
N HIS A 10 0.41 47.03 14.07
CA HIS A 10 1.75 46.44 13.99
C HIS A 10 1.89 45.33 15.03
N SER A 11 2.33 44.14 14.63
CA SER A 11 2.96 43.17 15.52
C SER A 11 4.42 42.95 15.08
N PRO A 12 5.39 42.96 16.00
CA PRO A 12 6.81 42.95 15.67
C PRO A 12 7.34 41.55 15.33
N ALA A 13 8.27 41.51 14.38
CA ALA A 13 9.04 40.35 14.01
C ALA A 13 10.00 39.90 15.13
N PRO A 14 10.25 38.60 15.32
CA PRO A 14 11.32 38.13 16.18
C PRO A 14 12.69 38.26 15.48
N ALA A 15 13.65 38.77 16.23
CA ALA A 15 15.01 39.07 15.81
C ALA A 15 15.83 37.82 15.44
N GLU A 16 16.64 37.97 14.40
CA GLU A 16 17.71 37.06 13.99
C GLU A 16 18.77 36.94 15.09
N THR A 17 19.06 35.71 15.53
CA THR A 17 20.28 35.39 16.27
C THR A 17 21.22 34.54 15.41
N LYS A 18 22.41 35.11 15.22
CA LYS A 18 23.54 34.61 14.44
C LYS A 18 24.15 33.37 15.13
N PRO A 19 24.47 32.27 14.43
CA PRO A 19 25.17 31.15 15.04
C PRO A 19 26.66 31.49 15.24
N ALA A 20 27.16 31.22 16.45
CA ALA A 20 28.57 31.34 16.80
C ALA A 20 29.40 30.21 16.18
N SER A 21 30.57 30.58 15.66
CA SER A 21 31.60 29.69 15.10
C SER A 21 32.14 28.67 16.12
N PRO A 22 32.61 27.50 15.67
CA PRO A 22 33.22 26.49 16.53
C PRO A 22 34.72 26.78 16.80
N LEU A 23 35.16 26.48 18.01
CA LEU A 23 36.56 26.47 18.47
C LEU A 23 36.88 25.07 19.06
N PRO A 24 38.17 24.68 19.17
CA PRO A 24 38.76 23.66 18.31
C PRO A 24 38.94 22.28 18.98
N ALA A 25 39.26 21.30 18.13
CA ALA A 25 39.61 19.94 18.51
C ALA A 25 40.78 19.89 19.50
N THR A 26 40.55 19.34 20.68
CA THR A 26 41.60 18.86 21.59
C THR A 26 41.83 17.38 21.36
N SER A 27 43.02 17.08 20.86
CA SER A 27 43.63 15.76 20.85
C SER A 27 43.74 15.25 22.29
N VAL A 28 43.30 14.02 22.54
CA VAL A 28 43.78 13.24 23.69
C VAL A 28 44.53 12.04 23.14
N ALA A 29 45.83 12.06 23.42
CA ALA A 29 46.82 11.11 23.03
C ALA A 29 46.64 9.75 23.73
N SER A 30 47.20 8.73 23.08
CA SER A 30 47.50 7.40 23.59
C SER A 30 47.93 7.39 25.06
N SER A 31 47.33 6.49 25.84
CA SER A 31 47.95 5.95 27.05
C SER A 31 47.95 4.43 26.97
N THR A 32 49.16 3.90 26.97
CA THR A 32 49.53 2.50 26.92
C THR A 32 49.52 1.91 28.33
N ALA A 33 49.00 0.68 28.47
CA ALA A 33 49.35 -0.40 29.42
C ALA A 33 48.14 -0.98 30.21
N PRO A 34 48.22 -2.25 30.69
CA PRO A 34 48.72 -3.44 30.03
C PRO A 34 47.65 -4.57 29.98
N ARG A 35 47.81 -5.48 29.01
CA ARG A 35 47.03 -6.72 28.87
C ARG A 35 47.24 -7.65 30.08
N PRO A 36 46.18 -8.27 30.64
CA PRO A 36 46.34 -9.54 31.33
C PRO A 36 46.50 -10.65 30.28
N LEU A 37 47.58 -11.41 30.41
CA LEU A 37 47.80 -12.69 29.74
C LEU A 37 46.65 -13.64 30.08
N LEU A 38 45.83 -13.97 29.10
CA LEU A 38 44.97 -15.15 29.12
C LEU A 38 45.47 -16.10 28.04
N ALA A 39 45.64 -17.34 28.49
CA ALA A 39 46.34 -18.42 27.83
C ALA A 39 45.78 -18.80 26.47
N ASP A 40 46.69 -19.22 25.60
CA ASP A 40 46.42 -20.00 24.41
C ASP A 40 45.61 -21.27 24.72
N GLY A 41 44.70 -21.63 23.82
CA GLY A 41 44.21 -22.99 23.68
C GLY A 41 42.70 -23.11 23.48
N GLY A 42 42.27 -23.17 22.21
CA GLY A 42 40.91 -23.57 21.86
C GLY A 42 40.45 -23.03 20.51
N THR A 43 40.92 -23.63 19.42
CA THR A 43 40.30 -23.46 18.11
C THR A 43 38.92 -24.11 18.13
N ASP A 44 37.88 -23.31 18.30
CA ASP A 44 36.51 -23.66 17.91
C ASP A 44 35.91 -22.47 17.15
N ASP A 45 36.37 -22.28 15.91
CA ASP A 45 35.65 -21.53 14.89
C ASP A 45 34.39 -22.31 14.48
N ALA A 46 33.44 -22.44 15.39
CA ALA A 46 32.08 -22.82 15.06
C ALA A 46 31.40 -21.57 14.48
N ALA A 47 31.50 -21.42 13.15
CA ALA A 47 30.62 -20.52 12.40
C ALA A 47 29.17 -20.71 12.89
N PRO A 48 28.39 -19.64 13.09
CA PRO A 48 27.02 -19.76 13.59
C PRO A 48 26.25 -20.71 12.66
N LYS A 49 25.81 -21.85 13.20
CA LYS A 49 25.02 -22.84 12.47
C LYS A 49 23.85 -22.11 11.82
N ARG A 50 23.77 -22.20 10.49
CA ARG A 50 22.64 -21.73 9.70
C ARG A 50 21.39 -22.43 10.26
N VAL A 51 20.57 -21.70 11.01
CA VAL A 51 19.27 -22.19 11.51
C VAL A 51 18.37 -22.36 10.29
N GLN A 52 18.46 -23.51 9.64
CA GLN A 52 17.44 -23.93 8.69
C GLN A 52 16.19 -24.26 9.51
N PRO A 53 15.04 -23.66 9.21
CA PRO A 53 13.79 -24.10 9.83
C PRO A 53 13.62 -25.59 9.52
N THR A 54 13.37 -26.38 10.56
CA THR A 54 13.34 -27.85 10.51
C THR A 54 12.16 -28.42 9.70
N VAL A 55 11.29 -27.55 9.18
CA VAL A 55 10.07 -27.96 8.49
C VAL A 55 10.13 -27.46 7.04
N ASP A 56 10.54 -28.34 6.10
CA ASP A 56 10.36 -28.09 4.66
C ASP A 56 8.89 -28.25 4.31
N LEU A 57 8.19 -27.16 4.51
CA LEU A 57 6.76 -27.09 4.55
C LEU A 57 6.16 -27.10 3.11
N GLY A 58 6.98 -27.03 2.06
CA GLY A 58 6.57 -27.04 0.65
C GLY A 58 5.83 -25.76 0.25
N LEU A 59 6.49 -24.86 -0.50
CA LEU A 59 5.85 -23.64 -1.00
C LEU A 59 5.01 -23.96 -2.25
N PRO A 60 3.85 -23.28 -2.45
CA PRO A 60 3.17 -23.33 -3.75
C PRO A 60 4.11 -22.85 -4.87
N PRO A 61 3.87 -23.27 -6.12
CA PRO A 61 4.72 -22.89 -7.24
C PRO A 61 4.81 -21.37 -7.34
N ARG A 62 6.03 -20.87 -7.63
CA ARG A 62 6.25 -19.44 -7.78
C ARG A 62 5.41 -18.92 -8.96
N PRO A 63 4.62 -17.86 -8.77
CA PRO A 63 3.90 -17.22 -9.85
C PRO A 63 4.85 -16.78 -10.96
N THR A 64 4.41 -16.95 -12.19
CA THR A 64 5.09 -16.38 -13.35
C THR A 64 4.98 -14.84 -13.34
N GLU A 65 5.89 -14.16 -14.04
CA GLU A 65 5.78 -12.71 -14.23
C GLU A 65 4.45 -12.32 -14.86
N HIS A 66 3.95 -13.10 -15.82
CA HIS A 66 2.66 -12.86 -16.45
C HIS A 66 1.49 -12.98 -15.45
N GLU A 67 1.52 -13.94 -14.53
CA GLU A 67 0.49 -14.04 -13.48
C GLU A 67 0.55 -12.89 -12.47
N LEU A 68 1.75 -12.41 -12.14
CA LEU A 68 1.94 -11.32 -11.19
C LEU A 68 1.53 -9.97 -11.78
N PHE A 69 1.85 -9.74 -13.04
CA PHE A 69 1.85 -8.40 -13.63
C PHE A 69 0.99 -8.27 -14.89
N GLY A 70 0.49 -9.37 -15.44
CA GLY A 70 -0.09 -9.39 -16.78
C GLY A 70 0.99 -9.27 -17.85
N ASP A 71 0.59 -8.87 -19.05
CA ASP A 71 1.53 -8.63 -20.15
C ASP A 71 2.47 -7.46 -19.82
N ARG A 72 3.77 -7.62 -20.14
CA ARG A 72 4.88 -6.70 -19.76
C ARG A 72 4.70 -5.25 -20.26
N ALA A 73 3.77 -5.02 -21.16
CA ALA A 73 3.17 -3.72 -21.41
C ALA A 73 1.66 -3.94 -21.41
N PRO A 74 0.86 -3.20 -20.63
CA PRO A 74 -0.57 -3.14 -20.93
C PRO A 74 -0.67 -2.76 -22.41
N ALA A 75 -1.35 -3.59 -23.21
CA ALA A 75 -1.67 -3.22 -24.57
C ALA A 75 -2.37 -1.87 -24.50
N LEU A 76 -1.70 -0.83 -24.97
CA LEU A 76 -2.20 0.52 -24.88
C LEU A 76 -3.47 0.59 -25.73
N GLY A 77 -4.61 0.79 -25.08
CA GLY A 77 -5.84 1.05 -25.79
C GLY A 77 -5.80 2.49 -26.28
N THR A 78 -6.33 2.75 -27.47
CA THR A 78 -6.60 4.12 -27.88
C THR A 78 -7.79 4.62 -27.05
N PRO A 79 -7.62 5.62 -26.16
CA PRO A 79 -8.74 6.14 -25.41
C PRO A 79 -9.78 6.75 -26.35
N ASP A 80 -11.06 6.54 -26.05
CA ASP A 80 -12.15 7.14 -26.79
C ASP A 80 -12.35 8.60 -26.35
N LEU A 81 -11.66 9.52 -27.04
CA LEU A 81 -11.73 10.95 -26.74
C LEU A 81 -13.11 11.54 -27.06
N ASP A 82 -13.85 10.98 -28.02
CA ASP A 82 -15.20 11.45 -28.35
C ASP A 82 -16.18 11.06 -27.23
N ALA A 83 -16.08 9.83 -26.71
CA ALA A 83 -16.82 9.41 -25.53
C ALA A 83 -16.48 10.26 -24.31
N LEU A 84 -15.21 10.62 -24.13
CA LEU A 84 -14.82 11.56 -23.06
C LEU A 84 -15.47 12.93 -23.24
N VAL A 85 -15.34 13.54 -24.43
CA VAL A 85 -15.93 14.86 -24.71
C VAL A 85 -17.45 14.83 -24.51
N ALA A 86 -18.13 13.75 -24.91
CA ALA A 86 -19.55 13.56 -24.64
C ALA A 86 -19.82 13.45 -23.12
N ALA A 87 -19.06 12.61 -22.40
CA ALA A 87 -19.24 12.39 -20.97
C ALA A 87 -19.04 13.67 -20.15
N THR A 88 -18.05 14.50 -20.49
CA THR A 88 -17.77 15.77 -19.79
C THR A 88 -18.89 16.80 -19.89
N LYS A 89 -19.81 16.66 -20.85
CA LYS A 89 -20.99 17.52 -21.01
C LYS A 89 -22.19 17.04 -20.17
N SER A 90 -22.06 15.91 -19.48
CA SER A 90 -23.15 15.33 -18.69
C SER A 90 -23.55 16.26 -17.53
N PRO A 91 -24.86 16.45 -17.28
CA PRO A 91 -25.32 17.25 -16.16
C PRO A 91 -24.94 16.60 -14.83
N GLY A 92 -24.57 17.41 -13.84
CA GLY A 92 -24.26 16.93 -12.49
C GLY A 92 -22.77 16.72 -12.19
N ILE A 93 -21.88 16.98 -13.15
CA ILE A 93 -20.44 17.12 -12.89
C ILE A 93 -20.22 18.49 -12.21
N LEU A 94 -19.74 18.48 -10.96
CA LEU A 94 -19.47 19.72 -10.23
C LEU A 94 -18.25 20.46 -10.78
N PRO A 95 -18.21 21.81 -10.72
CA PRO A 95 -17.09 22.61 -11.21
C PRO A 95 -15.82 22.36 -10.38
N ARG A 96 -14.68 22.79 -10.93
CA ARG A 96 -13.37 22.68 -10.27
C ARG A 96 -13.35 23.52 -8.99
N PRO A 97 -12.83 22.99 -7.86
CA PRO A 97 -12.60 23.80 -6.68
C PRO A 97 -11.71 25.02 -7.01
N PRO A 98 -11.95 26.20 -6.43
CA PRO A 98 -11.22 27.41 -6.77
C PRO A 98 -9.69 27.30 -6.62
N TYR A 99 -9.22 26.53 -5.63
CA TYR A 99 -7.78 26.36 -5.40
C TYR A 99 -7.07 25.60 -6.53
N CYS A 100 -7.79 24.87 -7.38
CA CYS A 100 -7.21 24.21 -8.55
C CYS A 100 -6.63 25.21 -9.56
N ALA A 101 -7.03 26.49 -9.51
CA ALA A 101 -6.47 27.55 -10.35
C ALA A 101 -4.94 27.75 -10.13
N ALA A 102 -4.40 27.32 -8.98
CA ALA A 102 -2.97 27.36 -8.71
C ALA A 102 -2.14 26.50 -9.68
N TYR A 103 -2.73 25.47 -10.29
CA TYR A 103 -2.04 24.57 -11.23
C TYR A 103 -2.03 25.08 -12.68
N THR A 104 -3.05 25.86 -13.05
CA THR A 104 -3.14 26.51 -14.36
C THR A 104 -2.38 27.83 -14.41
N SER A 105 -2.28 28.54 -13.28
CA SER A 105 -1.58 29.83 -13.18
C SER A 105 -0.11 29.72 -12.75
N ARG A 106 0.38 28.50 -12.52
CA ARG A 106 1.76 28.28 -12.07
C ARG A 106 2.74 28.79 -13.11
N ARG A 107 3.76 29.51 -12.65
CA ARG A 107 4.90 29.89 -13.49
C ARG A 107 5.91 28.75 -13.55
N ALA A 108 6.38 28.46 -14.76
CA ALA A 108 7.49 27.54 -14.96
C ALA A 108 8.72 28.00 -14.18
N SER A 109 9.49 27.04 -13.65
CA SER A 109 10.77 27.35 -13.02
C SER A 109 11.73 27.95 -14.05
N THR A 110 12.47 28.98 -13.65
CA THR A 110 13.52 29.62 -14.47
C THR A 110 14.90 29.01 -14.24
N ARG A 111 14.99 27.91 -13.49
CA ARG A 111 16.25 27.24 -13.21
C ARG A 111 16.83 26.64 -14.50
N GLU A 112 18.13 26.83 -14.71
CA GLU A 112 18.83 26.21 -15.85
C GLU A 112 19.04 24.71 -15.62
N ALA A 113 19.03 23.93 -16.71
CA ALA A 113 19.31 22.48 -16.73
C ALA A 113 18.42 21.63 -15.79
N ILE A 114 17.10 21.87 -15.80
CA ILE A 114 16.14 21.03 -15.06
C ILE A 114 16.07 19.63 -15.69
N SER A 115 16.10 18.59 -14.86
CA SER A 115 15.77 17.21 -15.26
C SER A 115 14.48 16.74 -14.60
N VAL A 116 13.81 15.72 -15.18
CA VAL A 116 12.64 15.07 -14.57
C VAL A 116 13.01 14.52 -13.19
N THR A 117 14.18 13.91 -13.05
CA THR A 117 14.70 13.39 -11.79
C THR A 117 14.81 14.47 -10.71
N ASP A 118 15.34 15.65 -11.05
CA ASP A 118 15.48 16.75 -10.08
C ASP A 118 14.13 17.32 -9.65
N ALA A 119 13.15 17.34 -10.56
CA ALA A 119 11.78 17.74 -10.24
C ALA A 119 11.12 16.74 -9.29
N LEU A 120 11.22 15.44 -9.58
CA LEU A 120 10.65 14.36 -8.77
C LEU A 120 11.32 14.23 -7.39
N ALA A 121 12.59 14.60 -7.27
CA ALA A 121 13.30 14.66 -6.00
C ALA A 121 12.78 15.76 -5.05
N GLN A 122 12.00 16.73 -5.55
CA GLN A 122 11.45 17.81 -4.72
C GLN A 122 10.31 17.32 -3.82
N THR A 123 10.47 17.55 -2.52
CA THR A 123 9.44 17.29 -1.51
C THR A 123 8.33 18.35 -1.53
N ASN A 124 8.68 19.61 -1.85
CA ASN A 124 7.71 20.69 -1.97
C ASN A 124 6.88 20.54 -3.26
N PRO A 125 5.55 20.32 -3.18
CA PRO A 125 4.71 20.11 -4.37
C PRO A 125 4.69 21.30 -5.33
N ALA A 126 4.79 22.52 -4.81
CA ALA A 126 4.76 23.73 -5.61
C ALA A 126 6.04 23.92 -6.44
N ILE A 127 7.20 23.59 -5.86
CA ILE A 127 8.49 23.62 -6.56
C ILE A 127 8.53 22.48 -7.59
N ARG A 128 8.10 21.27 -7.21
CA ARG A 128 7.99 20.12 -8.11
C ARG A 128 7.18 20.47 -9.35
N ASP A 129 5.96 21.00 -9.17
CA ASP A 129 5.08 21.33 -10.30
C ASP A 129 5.66 22.45 -11.19
N ALA A 130 6.34 23.43 -10.61
CA ALA A 130 7.01 24.49 -11.39
C ALA A 130 8.17 23.95 -12.24
N MET A 131 8.95 23.01 -11.70
CA MET A 131 10.03 22.34 -12.43
C MET A 131 9.49 21.42 -13.52
N LEU A 132 8.45 20.63 -13.22
CA LEU A 132 7.78 19.80 -14.22
C LEU A 132 7.18 20.65 -15.34
N LEU A 133 6.53 21.77 -15.01
CA LEU A 133 6.00 22.70 -16.02
C LEU A 133 7.09 23.24 -16.94
N ALA A 134 8.29 23.52 -16.44
CA ALA A 134 9.42 23.94 -17.29
C ALA A 134 9.87 22.87 -18.29
N LEU A 135 9.59 21.58 -18.01
CA LEU A 135 9.92 20.44 -18.87
C LEU A 135 8.84 20.12 -19.91
N SER A 136 7.69 20.80 -19.90
CA SER A 136 6.57 20.46 -20.79
C SER A 136 6.91 20.59 -22.28
N ALA A 137 7.87 21.45 -22.64
CA ALA A 137 8.29 21.67 -24.02
C ALA A 137 8.90 20.42 -24.70
N THR A 138 9.50 19.50 -23.95
CA THR A 138 10.22 18.33 -24.49
C THR A 138 9.43 17.02 -24.40
N GLY A 139 8.26 17.03 -23.76
CA GLY A 139 7.42 15.84 -23.58
C GLY A 139 6.05 16.18 -22.99
N PRO A 140 5.25 17.02 -23.66
CA PRO A 140 4.11 17.73 -23.07
C PRO A 140 3.09 16.78 -22.45
N VAL A 141 2.70 15.74 -23.17
CA VAL A 141 1.69 14.77 -22.74
C VAL A 141 2.14 13.97 -21.50
N ARG A 142 3.38 13.46 -21.47
CA ARG A 142 3.91 12.70 -20.32
C ARG A 142 4.09 13.59 -19.11
N ILE A 143 4.60 14.81 -19.30
CA ILE A 143 4.82 15.77 -18.24
C ILE A 143 3.50 16.27 -17.66
N ALA A 144 2.50 16.55 -18.50
CA ALA A 144 1.16 16.94 -18.04
C ALA A 144 0.49 15.83 -17.22
N ALA A 145 0.58 14.58 -17.67
CA ALA A 145 0.08 13.44 -16.89
C ALA A 145 0.80 13.31 -15.54
N LEU A 146 2.13 13.46 -15.50
CA LEU A 146 2.90 13.43 -14.27
C LEU A 146 2.52 14.57 -13.32
N ARG A 147 2.36 15.80 -13.84
CA ARG A 147 1.88 16.95 -13.07
C ARG A 147 0.50 16.70 -12.48
N ALA A 148 -0.42 16.14 -13.28
CA ALA A 148 -1.77 15.82 -12.87
C ALA A 148 -1.83 14.74 -11.78
N ASP A 149 -1.00 13.70 -11.86
CA ASP A 149 -0.92 12.62 -10.88
C ASP A 149 -0.38 13.10 -9.51
N PHE A 150 0.43 14.17 -9.49
CA PHE A 150 0.89 14.82 -8.25
C PHE A 150 -0.04 15.91 -7.72
N ALA A 151 -1.05 16.33 -8.48
CA ALA A 151 -2.06 17.25 -8.01
C ALA A 151 -3.10 16.49 -7.17
N PRO A 152 -3.85 17.18 -6.27
CA PRO A 152 -5.07 16.61 -5.72
C PRO A 152 -5.96 16.12 -6.85
N ILE A 153 -6.52 14.90 -6.71
CA ILE A 153 -7.22 14.22 -7.80
C ILE A 153 -8.34 15.09 -8.40
N GLU A 154 -9.06 15.82 -7.56
CA GLU A 154 -10.12 16.75 -7.94
C GLU A 154 -9.67 17.98 -8.75
N CYS A 155 -8.35 18.21 -8.87
CA CYS A 155 -7.73 19.24 -9.70
C CYS A 155 -7.03 18.70 -10.95
N ALA A 156 -6.90 17.38 -11.11
CA ALA A 156 -6.14 16.80 -12.21
C ALA A 156 -6.68 17.22 -13.59
N ASP A 157 -7.99 17.37 -13.76
CA ASP A 157 -8.61 17.86 -15.00
C ASP A 157 -8.21 19.30 -15.38
N ALA A 158 -7.75 20.11 -14.43
CA ALA A 158 -7.22 21.43 -14.73
C ALA A 158 -5.90 21.40 -15.49
N ILE A 159 -5.14 20.32 -15.35
CA ILE A 159 -3.87 20.09 -16.03
C ILE A 159 -4.09 19.24 -17.28
N THR A 160 -4.96 18.21 -17.21
CA THR A 160 -5.10 17.25 -18.31
C THR A 160 -5.98 17.75 -19.44
N ASP A 161 -7.13 18.38 -19.15
CA ASP A 161 -8.09 18.77 -20.21
C ASP A 161 -7.51 19.68 -21.30
N PRO A 162 -6.64 20.67 -21.00
CA PRO A 162 -6.01 21.49 -22.05
C PRO A 162 -5.11 20.70 -23.02
N GLU A 163 -4.63 19.54 -22.61
CA GLU A 163 -3.70 18.68 -23.38
C GLU A 163 -4.44 17.56 -24.14
N LEU A 164 -5.76 17.47 -23.98
CA LEU A 164 -6.61 16.50 -24.68
C LEU A 164 -7.08 17.09 -26.02
N GLY A 165 -6.56 16.53 -27.11
CA GLY A 165 -6.95 16.91 -28.47
C GLY A 165 -6.75 15.78 -29.48
N PRO A 166 -7.10 16.00 -30.76
CA PRO A 166 -7.04 14.97 -31.81
C PRO A 166 -5.63 14.39 -32.05
N SER A 167 -4.60 15.13 -31.67
CA SER A 167 -3.19 14.75 -31.75
C SER A 167 -2.68 13.97 -30.54
N THR A 168 -3.47 13.81 -29.48
CA THR A 168 -3.06 13.17 -28.23
C THR A 168 -3.03 11.64 -28.42
N ARG A 169 -1.83 11.06 -28.53
CA ARG A 169 -1.61 9.62 -28.75
C ARG A 169 -0.47 9.09 -27.87
N GLY A 170 -0.47 7.79 -27.59
CA GLY A 170 0.63 7.07 -26.92
C GLY A 170 0.47 6.91 -25.40
N ILE A 171 1.52 6.45 -24.71
CA ILE A 171 1.49 6.02 -23.29
C ILE A 171 0.95 7.09 -22.32
N GLY A 172 1.07 8.38 -22.66
CA GLY A 172 0.51 9.44 -21.81
C GLY A 172 -0.94 9.82 -22.10
N SER A 173 -1.54 9.44 -23.25
CA SER A 173 -2.93 9.80 -23.56
C SER A 173 -3.93 9.07 -22.65
N GLU A 174 -3.70 7.79 -22.37
CA GLU A 174 -4.54 7.03 -21.43
C GLU A 174 -4.51 7.60 -20.02
N LEU A 175 -3.32 8.00 -19.55
CA LEU A 175 -3.17 8.62 -18.23
C LEU A 175 -3.87 9.97 -18.16
N LEU A 176 -3.74 10.82 -19.18
CA LEU A 176 -4.45 12.10 -19.23
C LEU A 176 -5.97 11.88 -19.16
N VAL A 177 -6.49 10.93 -19.94
CA VAL A 177 -7.93 10.60 -19.96
C VAL A 177 -8.37 10.01 -18.62
N GLY A 178 -7.66 9.01 -18.10
CA GLY A 178 -7.97 8.39 -16.82
C GLY A 178 -7.95 9.39 -15.66
N LEU A 179 -6.92 10.25 -15.58
CA LEU A 179 -6.83 11.30 -14.56
C LEU A 179 -7.90 12.38 -14.74
N SER A 180 -8.23 12.76 -15.98
CA SER A 180 -9.34 13.68 -16.27
C SER A 180 -10.67 13.13 -15.78
N VAL A 181 -10.97 11.87 -16.09
CA VAL A 181 -12.20 11.19 -15.67
C VAL A 181 -12.24 11.00 -14.16
N ALA A 182 -11.14 10.53 -13.55
CA ALA A 182 -11.01 10.37 -12.10
C ALA A 182 -11.28 11.69 -11.36
N SER A 183 -10.73 12.80 -11.87
CA SER A 183 -10.94 14.14 -11.30
C SER A 183 -12.40 14.59 -11.29
N LYS A 184 -13.12 14.30 -12.37
CA LYS A 184 -14.54 14.63 -12.51
C LYS A 184 -15.40 13.71 -11.63
N LEU A 185 -15.07 12.41 -11.58
CA LEU A 185 -15.73 11.44 -10.71
C LEU A 185 -15.54 11.77 -9.23
N ALA A 186 -14.36 12.22 -8.81
CA ALA A 186 -14.03 12.60 -7.43
C ALA A 186 -14.99 13.67 -6.86
N ARG A 187 -15.60 14.47 -7.73
CA ARG A 187 -16.54 15.55 -7.38
C ARG A 187 -17.99 15.26 -7.75
N THR A 188 -18.28 14.08 -8.29
CA THR A 188 -19.61 13.72 -8.79
C THR A 188 -20.29 12.74 -7.84
N SER A 189 -21.61 12.92 -7.67
CA SER A 189 -22.53 11.96 -7.04
C SER A 189 -23.79 11.72 -7.88
N ASN A 190 -23.92 12.38 -9.05
CA ASN A 190 -25.06 12.20 -9.94
C ASN A 190 -24.90 10.91 -10.76
N PRO A 191 -25.86 9.96 -10.67
CA PRO A 191 -25.81 8.68 -11.39
C PRO A 191 -25.59 8.80 -12.91
N VAL A 192 -26.25 9.76 -13.56
CA VAL A 192 -26.16 9.95 -15.02
C VAL A 192 -24.75 10.37 -15.43
N ALA A 193 -24.15 11.32 -14.69
CA ALA A 193 -22.78 11.74 -14.93
C ALA A 193 -21.77 10.63 -14.64
N ILE A 194 -21.99 9.84 -13.58
CA ILE A 194 -21.13 8.69 -13.24
C ILE A 194 -21.13 7.67 -14.39
N ASP A 195 -22.30 7.30 -14.88
CA ASP A 195 -22.42 6.30 -15.95
C ASP A 195 -21.78 6.78 -17.26
N ALA A 196 -21.99 8.05 -17.63
CA ALA A 196 -21.36 8.64 -18.81
C ALA A 196 -19.83 8.66 -18.69
N LEU A 197 -19.29 9.04 -17.52
CA LEU A 197 -17.86 9.04 -17.26
C LEU A 197 -17.26 7.62 -17.27
N LYS A 198 -17.99 6.61 -16.79
CA LYS A 198 -17.59 5.20 -16.89
C LYS A 198 -17.49 4.72 -18.32
N THR A 199 -18.40 5.14 -19.20
CA THR A 199 -18.31 4.80 -20.64
C THR A 199 -17.01 5.29 -21.27
N ALA A 200 -16.53 6.48 -20.86
CA ALA A 200 -15.25 7.04 -21.33
C ALA A 200 -14.02 6.27 -20.82
N LEU A 201 -14.18 5.33 -19.88
CA LEU A 201 -13.10 4.43 -19.43
C LEU A 201 -12.90 3.23 -20.37
N THR A 202 -13.79 3.04 -21.34
CA THR A 202 -13.69 1.94 -22.30
C THR A 202 -12.38 2.04 -23.07
N GLY A 203 -11.64 0.92 -23.13
CA GLY A 203 -10.34 0.86 -23.78
C GLY A 203 -9.16 1.26 -22.89
N LEU A 204 -9.36 1.90 -21.74
CA LEU A 204 -8.27 2.15 -20.79
C LEU A 204 -7.81 0.86 -20.10
N ARG A 205 -6.52 0.81 -19.73
CA ARG A 205 -5.92 -0.30 -18.98
C ARG A 205 -4.95 0.19 -17.89
N GLY A 206 -4.51 -0.73 -17.04
CA GLY A 206 -3.45 -0.48 -16.05
C GLY A 206 -3.80 0.62 -15.03
N TYR A 207 -2.81 1.45 -14.69
CA TYR A 207 -2.93 2.46 -13.64
C TYR A 207 -4.02 3.49 -13.90
N ALA A 208 -4.09 4.04 -15.12
CA ALA A 208 -5.07 5.05 -15.50
C ALA A 208 -6.50 4.54 -15.32
N TRP A 209 -6.74 3.31 -15.76
CA TRP A 209 -8.04 2.66 -15.61
C TRP A 209 -8.36 2.33 -14.15
N GLY A 210 -7.41 1.72 -13.43
CA GLY A 210 -7.58 1.37 -12.03
C GLY A 210 -7.91 2.58 -11.15
N LEU A 211 -7.17 3.68 -11.29
CA LEU A 211 -7.41 4.89 -10.51
C LEU A 211 -8.78 5.52 -10.83
N ALA A 212 -9.13 5.62 -12.12
CA ALA A 212 -10.42 6.15 -12.51
C ALA A 212 -11.59 5.27 -12.05
N LEU A 213 -11.40 3.95 -12.01
CA LEU A 213 -12.41 3.01 -11.53
C LEU A 213 -12.56 3.04 -10.00
N VAL A 214 -11.48 3.31 -9.26
CA VAL A 214 -11.56 3.64 -7.82
C VAL A 214 -12.46 4.87 -7.61
N GLU A 215 -12.22 5.96 -8.34
CA GLU A 215 -13.03 7.17 -8.20
C GLU A 215 -14.47 6.97 -8.69
N ALA A 216 -14.68 6.12 -9.70
CA ALA A 216 -16.02 5.74 -10.16
C ALA A 216 -16.79 5.02 -9.05
N GLY A 217 -16.15 4.05 -8.39
CA GLY A 217 -16.76 3.34 -7.29
C GLY A 217 -17.01 4.22 -6.07
N LEU A 218 -16.09 5.13 -5.73
CA LEU A 218 -16.32 6.13 -4.69
C LEU A 218 -17.48 7.08 -5.04
N ALA A 219 -17.64 7.44 -6.31
CA ALA A 219 -18.75 8.28 -6.78
C ALA A 219 -20.10 7.55 -6.66
N ASP A 220 -20.18 6.28 -7.03
CA ASP A 220 -21.36 5.45 -6.79
C ASP A 220 -21.69 5.38 -5.29
N LEU A 221 -20.68 5.21 -4.42
CA LEU A 221 -20.91 5.13 -2.98
C LEU A 221 -21.36 6.49 -2.39
N ARG A 222 -20.95 7.62 -2.97
CA ARG A 222 -21.53 8.94 -2.65
C ARG A 222 -22.99 9.05 -3.12
N ALA A 223 -23.31 8.52 -4.29
CA ALA A 223 -24.70 8.48 -4.80
C ALA A 223 -25.59 7.59 -3.91
N TYR A 224 -25.06 6.48 -3.43
CA TYR A 224 -25.71 5.60 -2.46
C TYR A 224 -26.02 6.34 -1.14
N ASP A 225 -25.05 7.09 -0.60
CA ASP A 225 -25.28 7.91 0.60
C ASP A 225 -26.35 8.99 0.39
N ALA A 226 -26.53 9.44 -0.86
CA ALA A 226 -27.58 10.37 -1.26
C ALA A 226 -28.94 9.69 -1.53
N GLY A 227 -29.08 8.39 -1.28
CA GLY A 227 -30.35 7.65 -1.36
C GLY A 227 -30.54 6.78 -2.59
N VAL A 228 -29.55 6.68 -3.49
CA VAL A 228 -29.64 5.88 -4.73
C VAL A 228 -29.13 4.45 -4.45
N THR A 229 -30.01 3.58 -3.93
CA THR A 229 -29.63 2.34 -3.24
C THR A 229 -28.92 1.28 -4.10
N ASP A 230 -29.23 1.20 -5.39
CA ASP A 230 -28.61 0.28 -6.36
C ASP A 230 -27.11 0.57 -6.59
N ARG A 231 -26.66 1.78 -6.27
CA ARG A 231 -25.25 2.21 -6.43
C ARG A 231 -24.30 1.54 -5.44
N LYS A 232 -24.80 0.96 -4.33
CA LYS A 232 -23.95 0.27 -3.35
C LYS A 232 -23.12 -0.84 -4.00
N THR A 233 -23.80 -1.71 -4.74
CA THR A 233 -23.18 -2.88 -5.40
C THR A 233 -22.25 -2.45 -6.52
N LEU A 234 -22.69 -1.49 -7.35
CA LEU A 234 -21.87 -0.92 -8.43
C LEU A 234 -20.57 -0.30 -7.90
N GLY A 235 -20.67 0.44 -6.79
CA GLY A 235 -19.53 1.07 -6.14
C GLY A 235 -18.54 0.06 -5.57
N ARG A 236 -19.06 -0.97 -4.87
CA ARG A 236 -18.25 -2.08 -4.38
C ARG A 236 -17.50 -2.78 -5.51
N ASP A 237 -18.22 -3.21 -6.54
CA ASP A 237 -17.66 -4.04 -7.61
C ASP A 237 -16.62 -3.25 -8.41
N SER A 238 -16.87 -1.97 -8.68
CA SER A 238 -15.89 -1.08 -9.34
C SER A 238 -14.57 -0.99 -8.54
N ILE A 239 -14.65 -0.77 -7.23
CA ILE A 239 -13.45 -0.69 -6.38
C ILE A 239 -12.70 -2.02 -6.35
N LEU A 240 -13.42 -3.14 -6.22
CA LEU A 240 -12.79 -4.47 -6.18
C LEU A 240 -12.11 -4.83 -7.51
N THR A 241 -12.71 -4.48 -8.64
CA THR A 241 -12.06 -4.61 -9.96
C THR A 241 -10.82 -3.72 -10.04
N ALA A 242 -10.91 -2.48 -9.56
CA ALA A 242 -9.78 -1.56 -9.59
C ALA A 242 -8.59 -2.06 -8.75
N PHE A 243 -8.85 -2.68 -7.61
CA PHE A 243 -7.84 -3.28 -6.75
C PHE A 243 -7.01 -4.35 -7.48
N ALA A 244 -7.63 -5.19 -8.30
CA ALA A 244 -6.91 -6.19 -9.09
C ALA A 244 -5.91 -5.54 -10.06
N GLU A 245 -6.29 -4.44 -10.70
CA GLU A 245 -5.42 -3.73 -11.64
C GLU A 245 -4.30 -2.96 -10.96
N LEU A 246 -4.63 -2.23 -9.89
CA LEU A 246 -3.66 -1.44 -9.12
C LEU A 246 -2.64 -2.35 -8.41
N ALA A 247 -3.04 -3.56 -8.00
CA ALA A 247 -2.13 -4.58 -7.51
C ALA A 247 -1.15 -5.06 -8.60
N ARG A 248 -1.62 -5.26 -9.85
CA ARG A 248 -0.73 -5.68 -10.97
C ARG A 248 0.34 -4.65 -11.29
N VAL A 249 0.00 -3.36 -11.22
CA VAL A 249 0.98 -2.27 -11.42
C VAL A 249 1.77 -1.93 -10.15
N GLY A 250 1.51 -2.62 -9.04
CA GLY A 250 2.32 -2.55 -7.82
C GLY A 250 2.12 -1.30 -6.97
N VAL A 251 0.94 -0.68 -7.00
CA VAL A 251 0.66 0.55 -6.23
C VAL A 251 0.50 0.23 -4.74
N LEU A 252 1.42 0.67 -3.88
CA LEU A 252 1.32 0.49 -2.42
C LEU A 252 0.79 1.72 -1.68
N ARG A 253 1.08 2.91 -2.20
CA ARG A 253 0.68 4.17 -1.57
C ARG A 253 -0.07 5.02 -2.57
N ASP A 254 -1.38 5.10 -2.35
CA ASP A 254 -2.27 5.98 -3.08
C ASP A 254 -3.42 6.44 -2.17
N ALA A 255 -3.75 7.73 -2.23
CA ALA A 255 -4.76 8.33 -1.36
C ALA A 255 -6.18 7.86 -1.72
N SER A 256 -6.49 7.70 -3.01
CA SER A 256 -7.79 7.24 -3.49
C SER A 256 -8.00 5.76 -3.15
N VAL A 257 -6.97 4.92 -3.29
CA VAL A 257 -7.03 3.51 -2.82
C VAL A 257 -7.25 3.44 -1.32
N SER A 258 -6.56 4.26 -0.53
CA SER A 258 -6.73 4.28 0.93
C SER A 258 -8.16 4.69 1.33
N LYS A 259 -8.72 5.72 0.68
CA LYS A 259 -10.12 6.13 0.87
C LYS A 259 -11.10 5.01 0.50
N ALA A 260 -10.85 4.33 -0.61
CA ALA A 260 -11.70 3.23 -1.09
C ALA A 260 -11.66 2.02 -0.15
N ARG A 261 -10.48 1.63 0.36
CA ARG A 261 -10.35 0.55 1.36
C ARG A 261 -11.11 0.89 2.64
N ALA A 262 -10.93 2.11 3.18
CA ALA A 262 -11.64 2.56 4.38
C ALA A 262 -13.16 2.55 4.16
N ARG A 263 -13.61 3.00 2.99
CA ARG A 263 -15.04 3.00 2.65
C ARG A 263 -15.61 1.57 2.52
N LEU A 264 -14.90 0.66 1.87
CA LEU A 264 -15.31 -0.74 1.78
C LEU A 264 -15.35 -1.42 3.15
N ALA A 265 -14.35 -1.17 4.01
CA ALA A 265 -14.31 -1.72 5.36
C ALA A 265 -15.50 -1.26 6.21
N ALA A 266 -15.91 0.00 6.08
CA ALA A 266 -17.10 0.53 6.74
C ALA A 266 -18.42 -0.06 6.20
N LEU A 267 -18.49 -0.31 4.89
CA LEU A 267 -19.70 -0.85 4.23
C LEU A 267 -19.87 -2.37 4.41
N LEU A 268 -18.77 -3.09 4.58
CA LEU A 268 -18.71 -4.56 4.59
C LEU A 268 -17.94 -5.04 5.84
N PRO A 269 -18.50 -4.84 7.04
CA PRO A 269 -17.80 -5.15 8.29
C PRO A 269 -17.57 -6.64 8.53
N ALA A 270 -18.29 -7.54 7.83
CA ALA A 270 -18.03 -8.98 7.88
C ALA A 270 -16.85 -9.37 6.97
N GLN A 271 -16.72 -8.73 5.81
CA GLN A 271 -15.66 -8.97 4.82
C GLN A 271 -14.59 -7.87 4.89
N ARG A 272 -14.04 -7.66 6.10
CA ARG A 272 -13.05 -6.61 6.44
C ARG A 272 -11.85 -6.61 5.48
N VAL A 273 -11.90 -5.81 4.42
CA VAL A 273 -10.79 -5.66 3.45
C VAL A 273 -9.49 -5.21 4.12
N ASP A 274 -9.61 -4.50 5.23
CA ASP A 274 -8.56 -3.96 6.09
C ASP A 274 -8.08 -4.92 7.19
N ALA A 275 -8.70 -6.07 7.41
CA ALA A 275 -8.37 -6.89 8.59
C ALA A 275 -6.91 -7.42 8.63
N LEU A 276 -6.20 -7.52 7.50
CA LEU A 276 -4.76 -7.87 7.54
C LEU A 276 -3.87 -6.69 7.95
N ASP A 277 -4.41 -5.48 8.03
CA ASP A 277 -3.67 -4.29 8.49
C ASP A 277 -3.26 -4.43 9.96
N GLU A 278 -3.92 -5.33 10.71
CA GLU A 278 -3.70 -5.59 12.13
C GLU A 278 -2.60 -6.63 12.44
N LEU A 279 -2.07 -7.31 11.41
CA LEU A 279 -0.93 -8.23 11.55
C LEU A 279 0.30 -7.50 12.09
N LEU A 280 1.05 -8.17 12.97
CA LEU A 280 2.30 -7.67 13.53
C LEU A 280 3.48 -8.02 12.62
N LEU A 281 4.15 -7.00 12.12
CA LEU A 281 5.21 -7.18 11.13
C LEU A 281 6.52 -6.63 11.66
N PRO A 282 7.66 -7.22 11.28
CA PRO A 282 8.97 -6.66 11.60
C PRO A 282 9.00 -5.19 11.19
N ARG A 283 9.48 -4.33 12.10
CA ARG A 283 9.68 -2.91 11.81
C ARG A 283 10.56 -2.80 10.58
N TRP A 284 10.04 -2.12 9.56
CA TRP A 284 10.74 -1.90 8.31
C TRP A 284 10.87 -0.40 8.09
N THR A 285 12.11 0.06 8.07
CA THR A 285 12.46 1.42 7.69
C THR A 285 13.22 1.31 6.37
N PRO A 286 12.61 1.68 5.23
CA PRO A 286 13.33 1.77 3.97
C PRO A 286 14.58 2.66 4.15
N PRO A 287 15.71 2.32 3.52
CA PRO A 287 16.91 3.13 3.63
C PRO A 287 16.62 4.55 3.13
N ALA A 288 17.14 5.55 3.85
CA ALA A 288 16.97 6.93 3.46
C ALA A 288 17.62 7.17 2.09
N PRO A 289 16.96 7.87 1.17
CA PRO A 289 17.53 8.13 -0.15
C PRO A 289 18.69 9.12 -0.06
N GLU A 290 19.88 8.70 -0.46
CA GLU A 290 21.10 9.50 -0.42
C GLU A 290 21.17 10.43 -1.64
N LYS A 291 20.76 9.92 -2.81
CA LYS A 291 20.88 10.61 -4.11
C LYS A 291 19.55 11.19 -4.58
N ASN A 292 19.60 12.21 -5.45
CA ASN A 292 18.40 12.78 -6.08
C ASN A 292 17.59 11.71 -6.84
N ALA A 293 18.26 10.78 -7.51
CA ALA A 293 17.61 9.68 -8.21
C ALA A 293 16.81 8.77 -7.25
N GLU A 294 17.38 8.44 -6.09
CA GLU A 294 16.71 7.64 -5.06
C GLU A 294 15.53 8.41 -4.44
N ARG A 295 15.68 9.72 -4.20
CA ARG A 295 14.58 10.59 -3.74
C ARG A 295 13.45 10.66 -4.76
N ALA A 296 13.78 10.84 -6.04
CA ALA A 296 12.81 10.81 -7.12
C ALA A 296 12.04 9.48 -7.14
N LEU A 297 12.76 8.36 -6.99
CA LEU A 297 12.16 7.03 -6.90
C LEU A 297 11.26 6.86 -5.67
N ALA A 298 11.66 7.38 -4.51
CA ALA A 298 10.84 7.33 -3.30
C ALA A 298 9.58 8.21 -3.37
N ASN A 299 9.56 9.21 -4.26
CA ASN A 299 8.47 10.19 -4.36
C ASN A 299 7.51 9.93 -5.52
N THR A 300 7.86 9.11 -6.51
CA THR A 300 7.03 8.93 -7.70
C THR A 300 6.13 7.71 -7.57
N PRO A 301 4.86 7.77 -8.05
CA PRO A 301 4.00 6.60 -8.05
C PRO A 301 4.60 5.41 -8.81
N ALA A 302 4.36 4.20 -8.29
CA ALA A 302 4.97 2.93 -8.74
C ALA A 302 4.92 2.71 -10.25
N TYR A 303 3.77 3.05 -10.86
CA TYR A 303 3.51 2.89 -12.28
C TYR A 303 4.54 3.63 -13.17
N TRP A 304 4.97 4.83 -12.78
CA TRP A 304 5.90 5.63 -13.59
C TRP A 304 7.28 5.00 -13.73
N PHE A 305 7.67 4.12 -12.81
CA PHE A 305 8.92 3.35 -12.91
C PHE A 305 8.74 2.07 -13.72
N ALA A 306 7.56 1.44 -13.61
CA ALA A 306 7.24 0.21 -14.33
C ALA A 306 7.17 0.43 -15.85
N ALA A 307 6.71 1.61 -16.28
CA ALA A 307 6.61 2.00 -17.68
C ALA A 307 7.98 2.27 -18.36
N ASP A 308 9.07 2.38 -17.60
CA ASP A 308 10.41 2.74 -18.11
C ASP A 308 11.48 1.77 -17.59
N ALA A 309 11.40 0.52 -18.06
CA ALA A 309 12.30 -0.58 -17.69
C ALA A 309 13.79 -0.33 -18.01
N SER A 310 14.09 0.66 -18.88
CA SER A 310 15.44 1.09 -19.27
C SER A 310 16.09 2.06 -18.29
N THR A 311 15.32 2.93 -17.64
CA THR A 311 15.86 3.99 -16.79
C THR A 311 16.45 3.47 -15.49
N PHE A 312 16.08 2.26 -15.09
CA PHE A 312 16.49 1.71 -13.81
C PHE A 312 16.87 0.23 -14.01
N LYS A 313 18.17 -0.07 -13.95
CA LYS A 313 18.71 -1.41 -14.27
C LYS A 313 19.15 -2.21 -13.04
N TYR A 314 19.21 -1.58 -11.86
CA TYR A 314 19.86 -2.15 -10.66
C TYR A 314 18.97 -2.12 -9.42
N ILE A 315 18.69 -3.30 -8.86
CA ILE A 315 17.82 -3.54 -7.68
C ILE A 315 18.20 -2.66 -6.47
N ASN A 316 19.49 -2.42 -6.23
CA ASN A 316 19.96 -1.62 -5.11
C ASN A 316 19.50 -0.14 -5.16
N SER A 317 19.12 0.38 -6.34
CA SER A 317 18.61 1.74 -6.48
C SER A 317 17.12 1.89 -6.15
N TYR A 318 16.36 0.79 -5.97
CA TYR A 318 14.91 0.82 -5.76
C TYR A 318 14.47 0.61 -4.32
N MET A 319 15.41 0.36 -3.41
CA MET A 319 15.10 0.10 -2.02
C MET A 319 14.23 1.20 -1.38
N PRO A 320 14.50 2.51 -1.63
CA PRO A 320 13.60 3.57 -1.19
C PRO A 320 12.23 3.56 -1.90
N ALA A 321 12.16 3.06 -3.13
CA ALA A 321 10.94 2.99 -3.94
C ALA A 321 9.97 1.90 -3.47
N LEU A 322 10.48 0.82 -2.86
CA LEU A 322 9.65 -0.25 -2.30
C LEU A 322 8.64 0.25 -1.27
N ALA A 323 8.93 1.39 -0.63
CA ALA A 323 8.02 2.04 0.29
C ALA A 323 6.74 2.58 -0.38
N VAL A 324 6.82 2.97 -1.65
CA VAL A 324 5.71 3.58 -2.41
C VAL A 324 5.10 2.64 -3.44
N GLY A 325 5.83 1.59 -3.86
CA GLY A 325 5.31 0.57 -4.75
C GLY A 325 6.24 -0.61 -4.98
N VAL A 326 5.67 -1.71 -5.47
CA VAL A 326 6.42 -2.92 -5.82
C VAL A 326 6.66 -2.95 -7.34
N PRO A 327 7.91 -2.92 -7.81
CA PRO A 327 8.19 -2.93 -9.25
C PRO A 327 7.78 -4.26 -9.90
N ILE A 328 7.57 -4.22 -11.23
CA ILE A 328 7.29 -5.36 -12.12
C ILE A 328 8.55 -6.23 -12.31
N ARG A 329 9.19 -6.67 -11.22
CA ARG A 329 10.31 -7.64 -11.25
C ARG A 329 10.27 -8.48 -9.99
N THR A 330 10.57 -9.77 -10.14
CA THR A 330 10.86 -10.67 -9.03
C THR A 330 12.22 -10.33 -8.43
N CYS A 331 12.40 -10.61 -7.13
CA CYS A 331 13.72 -10.45 -6.53
C CYS A 331 14.70 -11.45 -7.14
N TYR A 332 15.89 -10.96 -7.48
CA TYR A 332 17.05 -11.80 -7.79
C TYR A 332 18.23 -11.28 -6.95
N LYS A 333 18.57 -11.97 -5.85
CA LYS A 333 19.74 -11.72 -4.95
C LYS A 333 19.50 -10.68 -3.83
N GLN A 334 20.46 -9.75 -3.60
CA GLN A 334 20.40 -8.80 -2.48
C GLN A 334 19.10 -7.98 -2.49
N GLY A 335 18.53 -7.72 -1.30
CA GLY A 335 17.27 -6.96 -1.16
C GLY A 335 15.99 -7.81 -1.16
N CYS A 336 16.08 -9.16 -1.22
CA CYS A 336 14.88 -10.01 -1.18
C CYS A 336 14.08 -9.91 0.12
N ALA A 337 14.71 -9.55 1.25
CA ALA A 337 13.98 -9.35 2.51
C ALA A 337 13.01 -8.17 2.39
N ASP A 338 13.47 -7.03 1.89
CA ASP A 338 12.65 -5.83 1.69
C ASP A 338 11.63 -6.02 0.58
N TYR A 339 12.00 -6.74 -0.49
CA TYR A 339 11.06 -7.11 -1.54
C TYR A 339 9.95 -8.03 -1.00
N ALA A 340 10.28 -9.02 -0.18
CA ALA A 340 9.30 -9.87 0.50
C ALA A 340 8.37 -9.04 1.39
N ARG A 341 8.91 -8.08 2.14
CA ARG A 341 8.12 -7.16 2.96
C ARG A 341 7.16 -6.33 2.12
N ALA A 342 7.63 -5.74 1.02
CA ALA A 342 6.83 -4.91 0.13
C ALA A 342 5.72 -5.72 -0.59
N ARG A 343 6.03 -6.95 -1.01
CA ARG A 343 5.03 -7.89 -1.56
C ARG A 343 3.99 -8.30 -0.53
N LEU A 344 4.41 -8.58 0.69
CA LEU A 344 3.48 -8.89 1.78
C LEU A 344 2.52 -7.71 2.01
N ASP A 345 3.03 -6.48 2.03
CA ASP A 345 2.19 -5.28 2.15
C ASP A 345 1.23 -5.10 0.96
N LEU A 346 1.67 -5.44 -0.26
CA LEU A 346 0.82 -5.41 -1.45
C LEU A 346 -0.32 -6.42 -1.34
N GLY A 347 0.01 -7.64 -0.90
CA GLY A 347 -0.96 -8.70 -0.62
C GLY A 347 -1.94 -8.30 0.48
N ARG A 348 -1.50 -7.63 1.54
CA ARG A 348 -2.37 -7.12 2.62
C ARG A 348 -3.31 -6.01 2.10
N MET A 349 -2.78 -5.10 1.30
CA MET A 349 -3.52 -3.98 0.74
C MET A 349 -4.67 -4.44 -0.18
N TYR A 350 -4.40 -5.40 -1.07
CA TYR A 350 -5.35 -5.84 -2.10
C TYR A 350 -5.94 -7.24 -1.88
N ARG A 351 -5.61 -7.90 -0.77
CA ARG A 351 -6.00 -9.28 -0.44
C ARG A 351 -5.60 -10.31 -1.51
N ARG A 352 -4.45 -10.10 -2.18
CA ARG A 352 -4.05 -10.90 -3.35
C ARG A 352 -3.09 -12.02 -2.97
N ARG A 353 -3.53 -13.27 -3.17
CA ARG A 353 -2.78 -14.49 -2.83
C ARG A 353 -1.43 -14.60 -3.53
N LEU A 354 -1.36 -14.22 -4.80
CA LEU A 354 -0.13 -14.30 -5.59
C LEU A 354 1.01 -13.49 -4.97
N ASP A 355 0.70 -12.36 -4.33
CA ASP A 355 1.68 -11.53 -3.64
C ASP A 355 2.21 -12.19 -2.37
N PHE A 356 1.37 -12.95 -1.65
CA PHE A 356 1.82 -13.77 -0.53
C PHE A 356 2.72 -14.92 -0.96
N VAL A 357 2.41 -15.58 -2.08
CA VAL A 357 3.28 -16.63 -2.63
C VAL A 357 4.65 -16.04 -3.01
N GLU A 358 4.68 -14.93 -3.74
CA GLU A 358 5.94 -14.29 -4.13
C GLU A 358 6.72 -13.76 -2.90
N ALA A 359 6.03 -13.22 -1.88
CA ALA A 359 6.65 -12.83 -0.62
C ALA A 359 7.29 -14.03 0.10
N ALA A 360 6.63 -15.20 0.10
CA ALA A 360 7.18 -16.41 0.70
C ALA A 360 8.44 -16.89 -0.04
N HIS A 361 8.45 -16.89 -1.38
CA HIS A 361 9.65 -17.24 -2.15
C HIS A 361 10.80 -16.26 -1.89
N ALA A 362 10.53 -14.95 -1.92
CA ALA A 362 11.53 -13.93 -1.63
C ALA A 362 12.08 -14.01 -0.19
N ALA A 363 11.21 -14.29 0.80
CA ALA A 363 11.63 -14.48 2.19
C ALA A 363 12.47 -15.75 2.37
N LYS A 364 12.13 -16.85 1.67
CA LYS A 364 12.93 -18.08 1.67
C LYS A 364 14.33 -17.84 1.07
N GLU A 365 14.43 -17.07 0.00
CA GLU A 365 15.71 -16.66 -0.60
C GLU A 365 16.53 -15.77 0.37
N ALA A 366 15.87 -14.84 1.08
CA ALA A 366 16.52 -13.95 2.03
C ALA A 366 17.03 -14.65 3.30
N ALA A 367 16.30 -15.66 3.80
CA ALA A 367 16.66 -16.44 5.00
C ALA A 367 18.01 -17.19 4.86
N GLY A 368 18.55 -17.31 3.65
CA GLY A 368 19.90 -17.81 3.41
C GLY A 368 21.03 -16.84 3.79
N THR A 369 20.71 -15.61 4.22
CA THR A 369 21.67 -14.56 4.61
C THR A 369 21.63 -14.31 6.13
N THR A 370 22.79 -14.10 6.78
CA THR A 370 22.95 -14.12 8.25
C THR A 370 22.31 -12.94 8.99
N SER A 371 22.05 -11.82 8.32
CA SER A 371 21.43 -10.63 8.91
C SER A 371 19.91 -10.63 8.65
N GLY A 372 19.09 -10.60 9.70
CA GLY A 372 17.63 -10.56 9.56
C GLY A 372 16.94 -11.93 9.44
N ALA A 373 17.60 -13.01 9.85
CA ALA A 373 17.07 -14.37 9.78
C ALA A 373 15.69 -14.53 10.45
N GLY A 374 15.50 -13.99 11.67
CA GLY A 374 14.21 -14.06 12.38
C GLY A 374 13.08 -13.30 11.67
N ALA A 375 13.36 -12.10 11.15
CA ALA A 375 12.39 -11.33 10.37
C ALA A 375 11.99 -12.07 9.08
N SER A 376 12.96 -12.65 8.38
CA SER A 376 12.73 -13.43 7.16
C SER A 376 11.95 -14.72 7.44
N GLN A 377 12.23 -15.39 8.57
CA GLN A 377 11.48 -16.58 9.03
C GLN A 377 10.01 -16.24 9.33
N LEU A 378 9.75 -15.16 10.07
CA LEU A 378 8.39 -14.70 10.35
C LEU A 378 7.66 -14.35 9.04
N LEU A 379 8.28 -13.55 8.16
CA LEU A 379 7.68 -13.19 6.87
C LEU A 379 7.38 -14.42 6.01
N LEU A 380 8.29 -15.40 5.97
CA LEU A 380 8.09 -16.65 5.26
C LEU A 380 6.90 -17.43 5.81
N ALA A 381 6.83 -17.64 7.13
CA ALA A 381 5.74 -18.38 7.77
C ALA A 381 4.39 -17.70 7.55
N LEU A 382 4.33 -16.38 7.79
CA LEU A 382 3.12 -15.59 7.60
C LEU A 382 2.64 -15.58 6.15
N ALA A 383 3.54 -15.30 5.19
CA ALA A 383 3.19 -15.25 3.78
C ALA A 383 2.72 -16.62 3.24
N ARG A 384 3.32 -17.70 3.74
CA ARG A 384 2.89 -19.06 3.42
C ARG A 384 1.48 -19.35 3.95
N ASP A 385 1.21 -19.07 5.22
CA ASP A 385 -0.11 -19.34 5.82
C ASP A 385 -1.20 -18.50 5.13
N LEU A 386 -0.90 -17.23 4.81
CA LEU A 386 -1.76 -16.35 4.01
C LEU A 386 -2.01 -16.86 2.58
N ALA A 387 -1.10 -17.65 2.00
CA ALA A 387 -1.29 -18.20 0.66
C ALA A 387 -2.43 -19.25 0.59
N HIS A 388 -2.94 -19.73 1.73
CA HIS A 388 -4.13 -20.58 1.80
C HIS A 388 -5.45 -19.79 1.76
N GLY A 389 -5.41 -18.49 2.08
CA GLY A 389 -6.57 -17.59 2.10
C GLY A 389 -7.15 -17.29 0.72
N PRO A 390 -8.12 -16.36 0.59
CA PRO A 390 -8.79 -16.05 -0.69
C PRO A 390 -7.80 -15.65 -1.79
N ARG A 391 -8.14 -15.91 -3.07
CA ARG A 391 -7.30 -15.57 -4.23
C ARG A 391 -7.07 -14.07 -4.36
N ASP A 392 -8.12 -13.29 -4.17
CA ASP A 392 -8.17 -11.85 -4.24
C ASP A 392 -9.32 -11.31 -3.38
N ALA A 393 -9.49 -9.98 -3.33
CA ALA A 393 -10.58 -9.35 -2.60
C ALA A 393 -11.98 -9.72 -3.14
N ILE A 394 -12.12 -10.11 -4.41
CA ILE A 394 -13.40 -10.52 -5.00
C ILE A 394 -13.77 -11.92 -4.51
N ASP A 395 -12.85 -12.88 -4.59
CA ASP A 395 -13.01 -14.24 -4.05
C ASP A 395 -13.31 -14.20 -2.54
N MET A 396 -12.72 -13.26 -1.81
CA MET A 396 -13.02 -13.03 -0.41
C MET A 396 -14.49 -12.64 -0.16
N MET A 397 -15.12 -11.84 -1.04
CA MET A 397 -16.51 -11.42 -0.86
C MET A 397 -17.50 -12.60 -0.86
N GLY A 398 -17.14 -13.70 -1.54
CA GLY A 398 -17.94 -14.91 -1.61
C GLY A 398 -17.66 -15.93 -0.51
N ARG A 399 -16.81 -15.59 0.48
CA ARG A 399 -16.37 -16.50 1.55
C ARG A 399 -16.79 -15.98 2.92
N SER A 400 -17.07 -16.91 3.82
CA SER A 400 -17.32 -16.63 5.23
C SER A 400 -16.81 -17.79 6.09
N GLY A 401 -16.64 -17.51 7.39
CA GLY A 401 -16.16 -18.48 8.37
C GLY A 401 -14.96 -19.30 7.90
N ALA A 402 -15.02 -20.62 8.06
CA ALA A 402 -13.94 -21.53 7.66
C ALA A 402 -13.60 -21.48 6.15
N ALA A 403 -14.54 -21.08 5.28
CA ALA A 403 -14.28 -20.95 3.84
C ALA A 403 -13.27 -19.83 3.49
N MET A 404 -12.98 -18.95 4.45
CA MET A 404 -11.89 -17.97 4.34
C MET A 404 -10.52 -18.63 4.25
N GLY A 405 -10.32 -19.83 4.82
CA GLY A 405 -9.08 -20.60 4.72
C GLY A 405 -7.86 -19.96 5.40
N LEU A 406 -8.07 -19.07 6.37
CA LEU A 406 -7.00 -18.43 7.17
C LEU A 406 -6.81 -19.12 8.53
N ASP A 407 -7.47 -20.26 8.76
CA ASP A 407 -7.33 -21.08 9.96
C ASP A 407 -6.08 -21.99 9.94
N ARG A 408 -5.48 -22.19 8.76
CA ARG A 408 -4.24 -22.93 8.54
C ARG A 408 -3.03 -22.07 8.92
N THR A 409 -2.62 -22.18 10.18
CA THR A 409 -1.51 -21.39 10.77
C THR A 409 -0.31 -22.25 11.16
N ASP A 410 -0.10 -23.37 10.46
CA ASP A 410 0.86 -24.41 10.81
C ASP A 410 2.31 -23.87 10.82
N ALA A 411 2.63 -22.96 9.90
CA ALA A 411 3.98 -22.41 9.80
C ALA A 411 4.26 -21.41 10.92
N LEU A 412 3.29 -20.56 11.25
CA LEU A 412 3.40 -19.65 12.39
C LEU A 412 3.47 -20.42 13.71
N ASP A 413 2.63 -21.46 13.88
CA ASP A 413 2.62 -22.31 15.07
C ASP A 413 3.94 -23.06 15.25
N ALA A 414 4.62 -23.46 14.17
CA ALA A 414 5.95 -24.06 14.22
C ALA A 414 7.00 -23.09 14.80
N LEU A 415 7.01 -21.81 14.37
CA LEU A 415 7.92 -20.82 14.95
C LEU A 415 7.68 -20.63 16.45
N VAL A 416 6.40 -20.59 16.86
CA VAL A 416 6.01 -20.46 18.27
C VAL A 416 6.50 -21.66 19.10
N ALA A 417 6.44 -22.88 18.55
CA ALA A 417 6.91 -24.08 19.22
C ALA A 417 8.44 -24.12 19.33
N GLU A 418 9.17 -23.67 18.31
CA GLU A 418 10.63 -23.61 18.30
C GLU A 418 11.18 -22.48 19.20
N GLY A 419 10.37 -21.46 19.52
CA GLY A 419 10.77 -20.36 20.39
C GLY A 419 11.81 -19.43 19.76
N VAL A 420 11.84 -19.34 18.43
CA VAL A 420 12.77 -18.51 17.66
C VAL A 420 12.49 -17.00 17.84
N PRO A 421 13.42 -16.10 17.46
CA PRO A 421 13.15 -14.67 17.48
C PRO A 421 11.83 -14.31 16.77
N MET A 422 11.07 -13.38 17.35
CA MET A 422 9.73 -12.96 16.89
C MET A 422 8.60 -14.00 17.05
N SER A 423 8.80 -15.09 17.81
CA SER A 423 7.73 -16.05 18.14
C SER A 423 6.48 -15.41 18.76
N GLY A 424 6.62 -14.31 19.51
CA GLY A 424 5.46 -13.59 20.04
C GLY A 424 4.60 -12.94 18.95
N MET A 425 5.22 -12.39 17.89
CA MET A 425 4.50 -11.88 16.72
C MET A 425 3.83 -13.03 15.95
N ALA A 426 4.56 -14.15 15.76
CA ALA A 426 4.00 -15.33 15.11
C ALA A 426 2.75 -15.87 15.83
N ALA A 427 2.79 -15.94 17.17
CA ALA A 427 1.65 -16.35 17.99
C ALA A 427 0.46 -15.39 17.86
N TYR A 428 0.72 -14.09 17.83
CA TYR A 428 -0.34 -13.08 17.64
C TYR A 428 -0.97 -13.21 16.25
N ASP A 429 -0.16 -13.30 15.20
CA ASP A 429 -0.64 -13.38 13.82
C ASP A 429 -1.40 -14.68 13.58
N ALA A 430 -0.95 -15.81 14.13
CA ALA A 430 -1.69 -17.07 14.06
C ALA A 430 -3.07 -16.96 14.73
N ALA A 431 -3.14 -16.35 15.92
CA ALA A 431 -4.41 -16.09 16.60
C ALA A 431 -5.31 -15.17 15.76
N HIS A 432 -4.74 -14.12 15.18
CA HIS A 432 -5.45 -13.14 14.36
C HIS A 432 -6.04 -13.76 13.09
N LEU A 433 -5.26 -14.53 12.33
CA LEU A 433 -5.73 -15.20 11.11
C LEU A 433 -6.87 -16.18 11.40
N ARG A 434 -6.74 -16.98 12.48
CA ARG A 434 -7.81 -17.87 12.95
C ARG A 434 -9.07 -17.11 13.35
N SER A 435 -8.93 -15.93 13.98
CA SER A 435 -10.08 -15.08 14.32
C SER A 435 -10.88 -14.59 13.10
N LEU A 436 -10.28 -14.60 11.90
CA LEU A 436 -10.93 -14.23 10.65
C LEU A 436 -11.64 -15.41 9.94
N SER A 437 -11.44 -16.64 10.42
CA SER A 437 -11.98 -17.87 9.80
C SER A 437 -12.78 -18.72 10.79
N VAL A 438 -13.54 -18.08 11.67
CA VAL A 438 -14.35 -18.76 12.70
C VAL A 438 -15.40 -19.68 12.03
N PRO A 439 -15.45 -20.98 12.35
CA PRO A 439 -16.50 -21.86 11.85
C PRO A 439 -17.91 -21.33 12.15
N GLU A 440 -18.87 -21.68 11.30
CA GLU A 440 -20.28 -21.25 11.46
C GLU A 440 -21.16 -22.34 12.10
N ASP A 441 -20.57 -23.48 12.43
CA ASP A 441 -21.24 -24.62 13.07
C ASP A 441 -21.15 -24.56 14.62
N ASP A 442 -21.68 -25.60 15.26
CA ASP A 442 -21.72 -25.70 16.73
C ASP A 442 -20.32 -25.77 17.39
N THR A 443 -19.23 -25.91 16.61
CA THR A 443 -17.85 -25.87 17.12
C THR A 443 -17.33 -24.45 17.32
N ALA A 444 -18.02 -23.43 16.77
CA ALA A 444 -17.60 -22.04 16.81
C ALA A 444 -17.24 -21.53 18.22
N PRO A 445 -18.01 -21.80 19.31
CA PRO A 445 -17.66 -21.31 20.64
C PRO A 445 -16.30 -21.84 21.13
N ALA A 446 -16.05 -23.13 20.97
CA ALA A 446 -14.78 -23.75 21.38
C ALA A 446 -13.60 -23.25 20.54
N TYR A 447 -13.83 -23.06 19.23
CA TYR A 447 -12.85 -22.48 18.33
C TYR A 447 -12.44 -21.06 18.74
N VAL A 448 -13.41 -20.20 19.06
CA VAL A 448 -13.13 -18.81 19.46
C VAL A 448 -12.46 -18.74 20.84
N GLU A 449 -12.79 -19.64 21.76
CA GLU A 449 -12.06 -19.74 23.04
C GLU A 449 -10.59 -20.18 22.83
N ASP A 450 -10.31 -21.03 21.83
CA ASP A 450 -8.93 -21.34 21.44
C ASP A 450 -8.18 -20.11 20.91
N VAL A 451 -8.83 -19.32 20.06
CA VAL A 451 -8.29 -18.04 19.57
C VAL A 451 -7.96 -17.11 20.75
N ALA A 452 -8.84 -17.01 21.75
CA ALA A 452 -8.59 -16.20 22.95
C ALA A 452 -7.33 -16.64 23.70
N ARG A 453 -7.17 -17.95 23.95
CA ARG A 453 -5.97 -18.49 24.60
C ARG A 453 -4.70 -18.22 23.80
N ARG A 454 -4.76 -18.29 22.48
CA ARG A 454 -3.61 -17.98 21.60
C ARG A 454 -3.18 -16.52 21.70
N PHE A 455 -4.13 -15.58 21.77
CA PHE A 455 -3.82 -14.16 22.02
C PHE A 455 -3.22 -13.92 23.41
N GLU A 456 -3.66 -14.63 24.45
CA GLU A 456 -3.02 -14.51 25.77
C GLU A 456 -1.60 -15.04 25.76
N LYS A 457 -1.38 -16.20 25.14
CA LYS A 457 -0.04 -16.76 24.98
C LYS A 457 0.87 -15.78 24.23
N SER A 458 0.39 -15.15 23.16
CA SER A 458 1.19 -14.16 22.43
C SER A 458 1.55 -12.95 23.30
N SER A 459 0.63 -12.46 24.14
CA SER A 459 0.90 -11.35 25.07
C SER A 459 2.06 -11.63 26.05
N GLN A 460 2.28 -12.89 26.43
CA GLN A 460 3.38 -13.29 27.30
C GLN A 460 4.74 -13.34 26.57
N MET A 461 4.71 -13.43 25.24
CA MET A 461 5.89 -13.60 24.38
C MET A 461 6.29 -12.32 23.64
N LEU A 462 5.37 -11.38 23.46
CA LEU A 462 5.61 -10.12 22.75
C LEU A 462 6.59 -9.23 23.52
N ALA A 463 7.48 -8.54 22.80
CA ALA A 463 8.48 -7.66 23.42
C ALA A 463 7.89 -6.28 23.76
N GLU A 464 7.14 -5.69 22.83
CA GLU A 464 6.64 -4.32 22.94
C GLU A 464 5.38 -4.24 23.84
N PRO A 465 5.32 -3.32 24.81
CA PRO A 465 4.17 -3.20 25.72
C PRO A 465 2.83 -2.91 25.02
N GLU A 466 2.86 -2.14 23.93
CA GLU A 466 1.67 -1.82 23.14
C GLU A 466 1.08 -3.08 22.48
N ASP A 467 1.94 -3.94 21.92
CA ASP A 467 1.53 -5.20 21.31
C ASP A 467 0.99 -6.18 22.36
N ARG A 468 1.59 -6.24 23.55
CA ARG A 468 1.06 -7.03 24.68
C ARG A 468 -0.35 -6.59 25.07
N THR A 469 -0.55 -5.28 25.19
CA THR A 469 -1.85 -4.69 25.54
C THR A 469 -2.89 -5.01 24.47
N ARG A 470 -2.52 -4.86 23.20
CA ARG A 470 -3.36 -5.22 22.06
C ARG A 470 -3.74 -6.70 22.08
N ALA A 471 -2.79 -7.60 22.32
CA ALA A 471 -3.03 -9.03 22.40
C ALA A 471 -4.02 -9.39 23.54
N LEU A 472 -3.84 -8.81 24.73
CA LEU A 472 -4.75 -9.02 25.85
C LEU A 472 -6.17 -8.52 25.57
N GLU A 473 -6.30 -7.37 24.90
CA GLU A 473 -7.60 -6.84 24.51
C GLU A 473 -8.29 -7.76 23.48
N ARG A 474 -7.55 -8.26 22.49
CA ARG A 474 -8.05 -9.26 21.54
C ARG A 474 -8.48 -10.56 22.23
N ALA A 475 -7.74 -11.02 23.21
CA ALA A 475 -8.11 -12.20 24.00
C ALA A 475 -9.45 -11.99 24.72
N ARG A 476 -9.65 -10.83 25.37
CA ARG A 476 -10.92 -10.49 26.05
C ARG A 476 -12.08 -10.44 25.07
N GLN A 477 -11.91 -9.78 23.93
CA GLN A 477 -12.92 -9.71 22.88
C GLN A 477 -13.31 -11.10 22.35
N ALA A 478 -12.31 -11.95 22.10
CA ALA A 478 -12.54 -13.32 21.66
C ALA A 478 -13.32 -14.13 22.72
N ARG A 479 -12.97 -14.05 24.01
CA ARG A 479 -13.76 -14.72 25.07
C ARG A 479 -15.21 -14.26 25.15
N ALA A 480 -15.43 -12.95 25.05
CA ALA A 480 -16.78 -12.40 25.04
C ALA A 480 -17.58 -12.94 23.83
N ALA A 481 -16.94 -13.03 22.66
CA ALA A 481 -17.55 -13.60 21.46
C ALA A 481 -17.82 -15.11 21.59
N ALA A 482 -16.91 -15.88 22.19
CA ALA A 482 -17.10 -17.31 22.46
C ALA A 482 -18.31 -17.54 23.38
N ALA A 483 -18.41 -16.78 24.48
CA ALA A 483 -19.53 -16.86 25.41
C ALA A 483 -20.87 -16.43 24.79
N ALA A 484 -20.88 -15.42 23.90
CA ALA A 484 -22.07 -15.05 23.15
C ALA A 484 -22.54 -16.20 22.24
N ARG A 485 -21.63 -16.76 21.44
CA ARG A 485 -21.93 -17.89 20.54
C ARG A 485 -22.40 -19.14 21.29
N ALA A 486 -21.81 -19.44 22.44
CA ALA A 486 -22.25 -20.59 23.26
C ALA A 486 -23.72 -20.45 23.71
N ARG A 487 -24.15 -19.22 24.05
CA ARG A 487 -25.55 -18.93 24.39
C ARG A 487 -26.47 -19.09 23.19
N ASP A 488 -26.04 -18.63 22.01
CA ASP A 488 -26.82 -18.74 20.77
C ASP A 488 -27.01 -20.22 20.36
N VAL A 489 -25.94 -21.03 20.43
CA VAL A 489 -26.00 -22.48 20.16
C VAL A 489 -26.98 -23.15 21.13
N ALA A 490 -26.85 -22.89 22.44
CA ALA A 490 -27.74 -23.46 23.45
C ALA A 490 -29.21 -23.08 23.23
N ALA A 491 -29.49 -21.82 22.87
CA ALA A 491 -30.83 -21.36 22.54
C ALA A 491 -31.40 -22.05 21.29
N SER A 492 -30.58 -22.23 20.24
CA SER A 492 -31.00 -22.93 19.02
C SER A 492 -31.31 -24.41 19.24
N THR A 493 -30.57 -25.06 20.15
CA THR A 493 -30.77 -26.47 20.49
C THR A 493 -32.03 -26.65 21.32
N ALA A 494 -32.28 -25.75 22.29
CA ALA A 494 -33.51 -25.75 23.06
C ALA A 494 -34.74 -25.52 22.16
N ALA A 495 -34.67 -24.59 21.21
CA ALA A 495 -35.75 -24.32 20.27
C ALA A 495 -36.06 -25.50 19.33
N ARG A 496 -35.07 -26.34 18.99
CA ARG A 496 -35.25 -27.55 18.18
C ARG A 496 -35.80 -28.74 18.97
N ALA A 497 -35.73 -28.69 20.30
CA ALA A 497 -36.22 -29.75 21.20
C ALA A 497 -37.70 -29.57 21.61
N HIS A 498 -38.28 -28.42 21.29
CA HIS A 498 -39.71 -28.10 21.43
C HIS A 498 -40.39 -28.14 20.06
#